data_AF-X1CXZ6-F1
#
_entry.id   AF-X1CXZ6-F1
#
_cell.length_a   1.000
_cell.length_b   1.000
_cell.length_c   1.000
_cell.angle_alpha   90.00
_cell.angle_beta   90.00
_cell.angle_gamma   90.00
#
_symmetry.space_group_name_H-M   'P 1'
#
loop_
_entity.id
_entity.type
_entity.pdbx_description
1 polymer ?
#
loop_
_entity_poly.entity_id
_entity_poly.type
_entity_poly.pdbx_seq_one_letter_code
_entity_poly.pdbx_strand_id
1 'polypeptide(L)'
;MKKFVKFSYDDENYKLEIYCYILKVGEIEELIKGLEEKNFKLTFIDSDNIRGELELAEYSKIVEIRKQLEEEGFAWSEEKAGFSLKEGRS
;
A
#
# COMPACT_ATOMS: atom_id res chain seq x y z
N MET A 1 -5.33 -3.23 12.70
CA MET A 1 -4.45 -2.66 11.67
C MET A 1 -4.92 -3.16 10.31
N LYS A 2 -5.19 -2.26 9.38
CA LYS A 2 -5.46 -2.60 7.98
C LYS A 2 -4.43 -1.86 7.12
N LYS A 3 -3.65 -2.60 6.34
CA LYS A 3 -2.69 -2.04 5.38
C LYS A 3 -3.18 -2.37 3.98
N PHE A 4 -3.42 -1.36 3.18
CA PHE A 4 -3.91 -1.51 1.82
C PHE A 4 -2.90 -0.95 0.83
N VAL A 5 -2.75 -1.62 -0.31
CA VAL A 5 -1.99 -1.11 -1.45
C VAL A 5 -2.91 -1.03 -2.65
N LYS A 6 -2.83 0.09 -3.35
CA LYS A 6 -3.50 0.34 -4.62
C LYS A 6 -2.42 0.51 -5.68
N PHE A 7 -2.57 -0.21 -6.79
CA PHE A 7 -1.69 -0.08 -7.94
C PHE A 7 -2.42 0.68 -9.04
N SER A 8 -1.81 1.74 -9.53
CA SER A 8 -2.29 2.58 -10.62
C SER A 8 -1.19 2.76 -11.66
N TYR A 9 -1.58 3.09 -12.89
CA TYR A 9 -0.66 3.35 -13.99
C TYR A 9 -1.15 4.60 -14.72
N ASP A 10 -0.21 5.50 -14.96
CA ASP A 10 -0.36 6.66 -15.82
C ASP A 10 0.53 6.45 -17.05
N ASP A 11 0.27 7.13 -18.18
CA ASP A 11 0.89 6.83 -19.50
C ASP A 11 2.42 6.70 -19.45
N GLU A 12 3.07 7.40 -18.51
CA GLU A 12 4.52 7.41 -18.34
C GLU A 12 5.05 6.63 -17.11
N ASN A 13 4.22 6.33 -16.10
CA ASN A 13 4.69 5.81 -14.81
C ASN A 13 3.72 4.84 -14.14
N TYR A 14 4.29 3.89 -13.40
CA TYR A 14 3.54 3.02 -12.51
C TYR A 14 3.54 3.59 -11.09
N LYS A 15 2.40 3.51 -10.40
CA LYS A 15 2.18 4.08 -9.08
C LYS A 15 1.67 3.04 -8.09
N LEU A 16 2.24 3.03 -6.90
CA LEU A 16 1.75 2.28 -5.75
C LEU A 16 1.35 3.26 -4.66
N GLU A 17 0.09 3.24 -4.27
CA GLU A 17 -0.44 4.02 -3.16
C GLU A 17 -0.70 3.10 -1.98
N ILE A 18 -0.15 3.44 -0.83
CA ILE A 18 -0.35 2.71 0.41
C ILE A 18 -1.32 3.47 1.31
N TYR A 19 -2.19 2.73 1.98
CA TYR A 19 -3.16 3.24 2.91
C TYR A 19 -3.19 2.34 4.16
N CYS A 20 -2.61 2.85 5.24
CA CYS A 20 -2.58 2.17 6.53
C CYS A 20 -3.55 2.86 7.50
N TYR A 21 -4.44 2.08 8.12
CA TYR A 21 -5.44 2.57 9.07
C TYR A 21 -5.41 1.77 10.37
N ILE A 22 -5.82 2.41 11.48
CA ILE A 22 -5.93 1.80 12.80
C ILE A 22 -4.57 1.26 13.26
N LEU A 23 -3.55 2.10 13.14
CA LEU A 23 -2.19 1.84 13.58
C LEU A 23 -2.06 2.05 15.10
N LYS A 24 -1.21 1.27 15.74
CA LYS A 24 -0.82 1.50 17.14
C LYS A 24 0.36 2.46 17.16
N VAL A 25 0.47 3.27 18.22
CA VAL A 25 1.48 4.34 18.35
C VAL A 25 2.92 3.87 18.07
N GLY A 26 3.29 2.63 18.41
CA GLY A 26 4.63 2.09 18.11
C GLY A 26 4.81 1.51 16.70
N GLU A 27 3.74 1.11 16.03
CA GLU A 27 3.81 0.51 14.68
C GLU A 27 3.99 1.57 13.59
N ILE A 28 3.65 2.82 13.90
CA ILE A 28 3.71 3.96 12.96
C ILE A 28 5.16 4.24 12.59
N GLU A 29 6.06 4.32 13.58
CA GLU A 29 7.47 4.62 13.36
C GLU A 29 8.17 3.53 12.54
N GLU A 30 7.89 2.26 12.84
CA GLU A 30 8.44 1.12 12.09
C GLU A 30 7.93 1.10 10.65
N LEU A 31 6.64 1.39 10.44
CA LEU A 31 6.07 1.49 9.10
C LEU A 31 6.65 2.65 8.31
N ILE A 32 6.74 3.85 8.90
CA ILE A 32 7.31 5.03 8.24
C ILE A 32 8.71 4.70 7.74
N LYS A 33 9.55 4.13 8.61
CA LYS A 33 10.92 3.76 8.26
C LYS A 33 10.98 2.75 7.11
N GLY A 34 10.19 1.66 7.18
CA GLY A 34 10.17 0.64 6.12
C GLY A 34 9.67 1.19 4.77
N LEU A 35 8.75 2.16 4.80
CA LEU A 35 8.24 2.83 3.60
C LEU A 35 9.27 3.79 3.01
N GLU A 36 9.95 4.59 3.84
CA GLU A 36 11.02 5.47 3.40
C GLU A 36 12.20 4.70 2.80
N GLU A 37 12.60 3.56 3.39
CA GLU A 37 13.64 2.68 2.84
C GLU A 37 13.28 2.14 1.43
N LYS A 38 11.98 1.97 1.17
CA LYS A 38 11.45 1.56 -0.14
C LYS A 38 11.16 2.74 -1.08
N ASN A 39 11.62 3.95 -0.75
CA ASN A 39 11.41 5.19 -1.51
C ASN A 39 9.95 5.62 -1.63
N PHE A 40 9.07 5.19 -0.72
CA PHE A 40 7.71 5.73 -0.67
C PHE A 40 7.74 7.18 -0.19
N LYS A 41 7.03 8.03 -0.92
CA LYS A 41 6.76 9.40 -0.53
C LYS A 41 5.51 9.42 0.32
N LEU A 42 5.68 9.64 1.63
CA LEU A 42 4.56 9.77 2.55
C LEU A 42 3.86 11.10 2.30
N THR A 43 2.59 11.05 1.90
CA THR A 43 1.77 12.23 1.62
C THR A 43 0.90 12.62 2.81
N PHE A 44 0.63 11.68 3.71
CA PHE A 44 -0.18 11.91 4.89
C PHE A 44 0.27 11.02 6.04
N ILE A 45 0.50 11.62 7.21
CA ILE A 45 0.86 10.90 8.43
C ILE A 45 0.00 11.49 9.55
N ASP A 46 -0.73 10.62 10.23
CA ASP A 46 -1.60 10.95 11.36
C ASP A 46 -1.37 9.94 12.50
N SER A 47 -2.02 10.15 13.65
CA SER A 47 -1.79 9.38 14.88
C SER A 47 -2.20 7.91 14.78
N ASP A 48 -3.01 7.53 13.80
CA ASP A 48 -3.39 6.15 13.53
C ASP A 48 -3.45 5.80 12.03
N ASN A 49 -3.07 6.74 11.16
CA ASN A 49 -3.19 6.60 9.70
C ASN A 49 -1.93 7.04 8.97
N ILE A 50 -1.53 6.28 7.95
CA ILE A 50 -0.43 6.65 7.05
C ILE A 50 -0.91 6.49 5.61
N ARG A 51 -0.58 7.46 4.77
CA ARG A 51 -0.69 7.36 3.32
C ARG A 51 0.63 7.76 2.68
N GLY A 52 0.94 7.06 1.62
CA GLY A 52 2.13 7.30 0.83
C GLY A 52 1.95 6.80 -0.58
N GLU A 53 2.82 7.28 -1.45
CA GLU A 53 2.84 6.90 -2.85
C GLU A 53 4.27 6.64 -3.31
N LEU A 54 4.43 5.69 -4.19
CA LEU A 54 5.67 5.39 -4.88
C LEU A 54 5.38 5.39 -6.37
N GLU A 55 6.19 6.13 -7.12
CA GLU A 55 6.07 6.24 -8.57
C GLU A 55 7.38 5.75 -9.20
N LEU A 56 7.26 4.83 -10.16
CA LEU A 56 8.40 4.24 -10.86
C LEU A 56 8.09 4.11 -12.35
N ALA A 57 9.05 4.49 -13.18
CA ALA A 57 8.98 4.28 -14.64
C ALA A 57 9.16 2.80 -15.03
N GLU A 58 9.78 1.99 -14.16
CA GLU A 58 10.09 0.59 -14.45
C GLU A 58 9.08 -0.38 -13.84
N TYR A 59 8.35 -1.10 -14.70
CA TYR A 59 7.40 -2.14 -14.28
C TYR A 59 8.05 -3.24 -13.43
N SER A 60 9.26 -3.68 -13.78
CA SER A 60 9.94 -4.75 -13.03
C SER A 60 10.19 -4.37 -11.57
N LYS A 61 10.58 -3.12 -11.32
CA LYS A 61 10.84 -2.61 -9.97
C LYS A 61 9.55 -2.49 -9.16
N ILE A 62 8.48 -1.99 -9.78
CA ILE A 62 7.23 -1.82 -9.05
C ILE A 62 6.60 -3.17 -8.67
N VAL A 63 6.76 -4.20 -9.51
CA VAL A 63 6.32 -5.57 -9.20
C VAL A 63 7.12 -6.18 -8.06
N GLU A 64 8.44 -5.94 -8.00
CA GLU A 64 9.28 -6.43 -6.90
C GLU A 64 8.85 -5.83 -5.56
N ILE A 65 8.67 -4.52 -5.50
CA ILE A 65 8.22 -3.81 -4.29
C ILE A 65 6.80 -4.26 -3.91
N ARG A 66 5.92 -4.43 -4.90
CA ARG A 66 4.60 -5.02 -4.71
C ARG A 66 4.69 -6.38 -4.00
N LYS A 67 5.58 -7.26 -4.44
CA LYS A 67 5.72 -8.59 -3.83
C LYS A 67 6.25 -8.50 -2.40
N GLN A 68 7.22 -7.62 -2.13
CA GLN A 68 7.72 -7.39 -0.77
C GLN A 68 6.60 -6.92 0.17
N LEU A 69 5.76 -5.98 -0.26
CA LEU A 69 4.64 -5.50 0.54
C LEU A 69 3.62 -6.61 0.86
N GLU A 70 3.37 -7.51 -0.09
CA GLU A 70 2.51 -8.68 0.14
C GLU A 70 3.09 -9.63 1.19
N GLU A 71 4.40 -9.88 1.14
CA GLU A 71 5.12 -10.67 2.17
C GLU A 71 5.12 -9.98 3.55
N GLU A 72 5.11 -8.64 3.58
CA GLU A 72 4.99 -7.83 4.79
C GLU A 72 3.53 -7.73 5.33
N GLY A 73 2.60 -8.45 4.68
CA GLY A 73 1.21 -8.56 5.11
C GLY A 73 0.32 -7.39 4.68
N PHE A 74 0.73 -6.62 3.67
CA PHE A 74 -0.15 -5.64 3.06
C PHE A 74 -1.20 -6.33 2.19
N ALA A 75 -2.46 -5.90 2.32
CA ALA A 75 -3.56 -6.38 1.50
C ALA A 75 -3.71 -5.51 0.25
N TRP A 76 -4.13 -6.10 -0.86
CA TRP A 76 -4.46 -5.35 -2.06
C TRP A 76 -5.87 -4.78 -1.95
N SER A 77 -5.98 -3.47 -2.07
CA SER A 77 -7.27 -2.86 -2.38
C SER A 77 -7.45 -2.98 -3.89
N GLU A 78 -7.85 -4.17 -4.34
CA GLU A 78 -8.62 -4.23 -5.56
C GLU A 78 -9.92 -3.49 -5.24
N GLU A 79 -10.00 -2.20 -5.57
CA GLU A 79 -11.28 -1.65 -5.99
C GLU A 79 -11.69 -2.49 -7.21
N LYS A 80 -12.29 -3.66 -6.92
CA LYS A 80 -13.18 -4.32 -7.83
C LYS A 80 -14.18 -3.25 -8.20
N ALA A 81 -14.08 -2.72 -9.40
CA ALA A 81 -15.24 -2.20 -10.10
C ALA A 81 -16.31 -3.32 -10.06
N GLY A 82 -17.13 -3.32 -9.01
CA GLY A 82 -18.28 -4.20 -8.81
C GLY A 82 -18.02 -5.71 -8.66
N PHE A 83 -17.29 -6.16 -7.63
CA PHE A 83 -17.42 -7.56 -7.22
C PHE A 83 -17.64 -7.70 -5.71
N SER A 84 -18.89 -7.98 -5.37
CA SER A 84 -19.32 -8.44 -4.06
C SER A 84 -18.45 -9.62 -3.59
N LEU A 85 -17.71 -9.43 -2.51
CA LEU A 85 -17.46 -10.51 -1.57
C LEU A 85 -18.78 -10.78 -0.86
N LYS A 86 -19.60 -11.67 -1.42
CA LYS A 86 -20.53 -12.42 -0.58
C LYS A 86 -19.67 -13.33 0.29
N GLU A 87 -19.48 -12.93 1.54
CA GLU A 87 -19.31 -13.89 2.62
C GLU A 87 -20.48 -14.87 2.55
N GLY A 88 -20.17 -16.15 2.49
CA GLY A 88 -21.17 -17.20 2.34
C GLY A 88 -20.54 -18.57 2.53
N ARG A 89 -20.05 -18.81 3.74
CA ARG A 89 -20.03 -20.18 4.28
C ARG A 89 -21.43 -20.77 4.12
N SER A 90 -21.54 -21.90 3.42
CA SER A 90 -22.39 -23.04 3.76
C SER A 90 -22.01 -24.21 2.89
#